data_AF-A3W4K3-F1
#
_entry.id   AF-A3W4K3-F1
#
_cell.length_a   1.000
_cell.length_b   1.000
_cell.length_c   1.000
_cell.angle_alpha   90.00
_cell.angle_beta   90.00
_cell.angle_gamma   90.00
#
_symmetry.space_group_name_H-M   'P 1'
#
loop_
_entity.id
_entity.type
_entity.pdbx_description
1 polymer ?
#
loop_
_entity_poly.entity_id
_entity_poly.type
_entity_poly.pdbx_seq_one_letter_code
_entity_poly.pdbx_strand_id
1 'polypeptide(L)' 'MLKYIYPDGTHCYRAIHSAHAVFRDSDGKLMARAEKADQSGMYEFEIKGFEILGPGVVYD' A
#
# COMPACT_ATOMS: atom_id res chain seq x y z
N MET A 1 9.26 -4.10 -3.87
CA MET A 1 7.81 -4.35 -3.75
C MET A 1 7.30 -3.59 -2.52
N LEU A 2 6.05 -3.16 -2.47
CA LEU A 2 5.48 -2.53 -1.27
C LEU A 2 4.62 -3.55 -0.52
N LYS A 3 4.82 -3.65 0.79
CA LYS A 3 3.93 -4.36 1.71
C LYS A 3 3.11 -3.33 2.47
N TYR A 4 1.80 -3.30 2.24
CA TYR A 4 0.89 -2.46 3.01
C TYR A 4 0.33 -3.27 4.17
N ILE A 5 0.36 -2.69 5.37
CA ILE A 5 -0.19 -3.28 6.58
C ILE A 5 -1.53 -2.59 6.84
N TYR A 6 -2.61 -3.36 6.87
CA TYR A 6 -3.96 -2.86 7.15
C TYR A 6 -4.18 -2.61 8.65
N PRO A 7 -5.22 -1.84 9.04
CA PRO A 7 -5.53 -1.59 10.45
C PRO A 7 -5.75 -2.85 11.30
N ASP A 8 -6.28 -3.92 10.69
CA ASP A 8 -6.52 -5.22 11.34
C ASP A 8 -5.25 -6.09 11.47
N GLY A 9 -4.10 -5.62 10.98
CA GLY A 9 -2.83 -6.34 10.99
C GLY A 9 -2.61 -7.30 9.82
N THR A 10 -3.59 -7.47 8.94
CA THR A 10 -3.38 -8.17 7.67
C THR A 10 -2.54 -7.32 6.72
N HIS A 11 -2.08 -7.90 5.60
CA HIS A 11 -1.26 -7.18 4.65
C HIS A 11 -1.56 -7.56 3.20
N CYS A 12 -1.21 -6.67 2.28
CA CYS A 12 -1.13 -6.99 0.86
C CYS A 12 0.20 -6.52 0.25
N TYR A 13 0.57 -7.16 -0.85
CA TYR A 13 1.74 -6.77 -1.64
C TYR A 13 1.31 -6.04 -2.91
N ARG A 14 2.03 -4.96 -3.25
CA ARG A 14 1.84 -4.19 -4.48
C ARG A 14 3.17 -3.92 -5.18
N ALA A 15 3.15 -3.92 -6.51
CA ALA A 15 4.30 -3.47 -7.28
C ALA A 15 4.56 -1.99 -6.98
N ILE A 16 5.83 -1.57 -6.95
CA ILE A 16 6.18 -0.18 -6.64
C ILE A 16 5.57 0.78 -7.68
N HIS A 17 5.57 0.40 -8.96
CA HIS A 17 5.03 1.22 -10.03
C HIS A 17 3.51 1.40 -9.99
N SER A 18 2.77 0.57 -9.24
CA SER A 18 1.33 0.75 -9.08
C SER A 18 0.97 1.61 -7.86
N ALA A 19 1.95 2.01 -7.04
CA ALA A 19 1.72 2.91 -5.92
C ALA A 19 1.83 4.36 -6.36
N HIS A 20 0.89 5.20 -5.91
CA HIS A 20 0.83 6.61 -6.25
C HIS A 20 1.21 7.50 -5.07
N ALA A 21 0.61 7.29 -3.90
CA ALA A 21 0.86 8.12 -2.73
C ALA A 21 0.57 7.40 -1.41
N VAL A 22 1.26 7.83 -0.35
CA VAL A 22 0.89 7.60 1.04
C VAL A 22 0.72 8.96 1.71
N PHE A 23 -0.42 9.20 2.34
CA PHE A 23 -0.77 10.51 2.90
C PHE A 23 -1.70 10.36 4.11
N ARG A 24 -1.95 11.47 4.82
CA ARG A 24 -3.00 11.51 5.85
C ARG A 24 -4.24 12.20 5.31
N ASP A 25 -5.41 11.62 5.56
CA ASP A 25 -6.69 12.25 5.22
C ASP A 25 -7.10 13.33 6.24
N SER A 26 -8.29 13.90 6.06
CA SER A 26 -8.85 14.92 6.97
C SER A 26 -9.07 14.43 8.40
N ASP A 27 -9.24 13.13 8.58
CA ASP A 27 -9.45 12.49 9.89
C ASP A 27 -8.10 12.06 10.51
N GLY A 28 -6.99 12.34 9.83
CA GLY A 28 -5.64 12.00 10.26
C GLY A 28 -5.26 10.53 10.06
N LYS A 29 -6.10 9.74 9.39
CA LYS A 29 -5.83 8.33 9.06
C LYS A 29 -4.74 8.23 8.01
N LEU A 30 -3.90 7.20 8.11
CA LEU A 30 -2.87 6.95 7.12
C LEU A 30 -3.49 6.19 5.94
N MET A 31 -3.42 6.79 4.76
CA MET A 31 -4.03 6.29 3.53
C MET A 31 -2.96 5.95 2.50
N ALA A 32 -3.22 4.92 1.71
CA ALA A 32 -2.46 4.60 0.50
C ALA A 32 -3.35 4.76 -0.73
N ARG A 33 -2.80 5.33 -1.80
CA ARG A 33 -3.40 5.37 -3.15
C ARG A 33 -2.61 4.48 -4.09
N ALA A 34 -3.29 3.57 -4.75
CA ALA A 34 -2.69 2.66 -5.73
C ALA A 34 -3.59 2.44 -6.95
N GLU A 35 -3.01 1.99 -8.05
CA GLU A 35 -3.74 1.59 -9.24
C GLU A 35 -4.47 0.26 -9.03
N LYS A 36 -5.69 0.17 -9.54
CA LYS A 36 -6.48 -1.05 -9.56
C LYS A 36 -5.83 -2.11 -10.45
N ALA A 37 -6.05 -3.38 -10.13
CA ALA A 37 -5.47 -4.49 -10.88
C ALA A 37 -5.90 -4.52 -12.37
N ASP A 38 -7.08 -3.99 -12.68
CA ASP A 38 -7.63 -3.88 -14.03
C ASP A 38 -7.21 -2.59 -14.76
N GLN A 39 -6.34 -1.77 -14.16
CA GLN A 39 -5.90 -0.47 -14.70
C GLN A 39 -7.05 0.52 -14.98
N SER A 40 -8.24 0.30 -14.40
CA SER A 40 -9.39 1.21 -14.57
C SER A 40 -9.26 2.53 -13.80
N GLY A 41 -8.19 2.70 -13.02
CA GLY A 41 -7.88 3.92 -12.29
C GLY A 41 -7.28 3.66 -10.92
N MET A 42 -7.28 4.72 -10.10
CA MET A 42 -6.74 4.70 -8.75
C MET A 42 -7.82 4.37 -7.72
N TYR A 43 -7.42 3.77 -6.60
CA TYR A 43 -8.26 3.60 -5.42
C TYR A 43 -7.45 3.91 -4.16
N GLU A 44 -8.15 4.27 -3.10
CA GLU A 44 -7.57 4.64 -1.81
C GLU A 44 -8.05 3.65 -0.75
N PHE A 45 -7.17 3.35 0.20
CA PHE A 45 -7.48 2.46 1.31
C PHE A 45 -6.67 2.84 2.55
N GLU A 46 -7.27 2.61 3.72
CA GLU A 46 -6.63 2.85 5.00
C GLU A 46 -5.53 1.83 5.27
N ILE A 47 -4.40 2.30 5.78
CA ILE A 47 -3.27 1.47 6.18
C ILE A 47 -2.81 1.87 7.58
N LYS A 48 -2.23 0.92 8.31
CA LYS A 48 -1.49 1.17 9.54
C LYS A 48 -0.03 1.56 9.27
N GLY A 49 0.53 1.08 8.15
CA GLY A 49 1.90 1.34 7.75
C GLY A 49 2.26 0.66 6.43
N PHE A 50 3.49 0.89 5.96
CA PHE A 50 4.00 0.25 4.76
C PHE A 50 5.51 -0.03 4.86
N GLU A 51 5.98 -1.01 4.12
CA GLU A 51 7.38 -1.41 4.04
C GLU A 51 7.81 -1.53 2.58
N ILE A 52 9.01 -1.04 2.25
CA ILE A 52 9.65 -1.30 0.96
C ILE A 52 10.47 -2.58 1.08
N LEU A 53 10.05 -3.60 0.34
CA LEU A 53 10.73 -4.88 0.26
C LEU A 53 11.80 -4.85 -0.83
N GLY A 54 12.99 -5.31 -0.46
CA GLY A 54 14.13 -5.50 -1.32
C GLY A 54 13.90 -6.63 -2.34
N PRO A 55 14.48 -6.51 -3.55
CA PRO A 55 14.39 -7.55 -4.56
C PRO A 55 15.18 -8.80 -4.13
N GLY A 56 14.63 -9.98 -4.41
CA GLY A 56 15.33 -11.26 -4.18
C GLY A 56 15.47 -11.69 -2.72
N VAL A 57 14.77 -11.04 -1.79
CA VAL A 57 14.78 -11.39 -0.36
C VAL A 57 13.53 -12.19 -0.02
N VAL A 58 13.70 -13.28 0.73
CA VAL A 58 12.61 -14.02 1.39
C VAL A 58 12.44 -13.43 2.78
N TYR A 59 11.23 -12.98 3.08
CA TYR A 59 10.86 -12.43 4.38
C TYR A 59 10.07 -13.50 5.14
N ASP A 60 10.50 -13.81 6.37
CA ASP A 60 9.80 -14.72 7.30
C ASP A 60 8.52 -14.09 7.88
#